data_AF-A0A0K2W0T7-F1
#
_entry.id   AF-A0A0K2W0T7-F1
#
_cell.length_a   1.000
_cell.length_b   1.000
_cell.length_c   1.000
_cell.angle_alpha   90.00
_cell.angle_beta   90.00
_cell.angle_gamma   90.00
#
_symmetry.space_group_name_H-M   'P 1'
#
loop_
_entity.id
_entity.type
_entity.pdbx_description
1 polymer ?
#
loop_
_entity_poly.entity_id
_entity_poly.type
_entity_poly.pdbx_seq_one_letter_code
_entity_poly.pdbx_strand_id
1 'polypeptide(L)'
;MEADIQEDGPPSLRVPEPPSRPGQRVDYSHLHFSDAGEVARPAVNADASRITDLTNGLVRVLDDDGSARGLWNPGLSADAMRAGLAQCSRRAPTTRA
;
A
#
# COMPACT_ATOMS: atom_id res chain seq x y z
N MET A 1 33.31 -30.49 19.27
CA MET A 1 32.61 -29.21 19.01
C MET A 1 31.14 -29.55 19.12
N GLU A 2 30.66 -29.69 20.35
CA GLU A 2 29.24 -29.95 20.64
C GLU A 2 28.43 -28.77 20.12
N ALA A 3 27.47 -29.06 19.24
CA ALA A 3 26.46 -28.10 18.86
C ALA A 3 25.50 -27.95 20.04
N ASP A 4 25.37 -26.72 20.52
CA ASP A 4 24.41 -26.31 21.54
C ASP A 4 23.00 -26.52 20.96
N ILE A 5 22.32 -27.57 21.39
CA ILE A 5 20.92 -27.82 21.07
C ILE A 5 20.09 -26.88 21.95
N GLN A 6 19.69 -25.75 21.37
CA GLN A 6 18.74 -24.83 21.99
C GLN A 6 17.39 -25.57 22.12
N GLU A 7 17.03 -25.97 23.34
CA GLU A 7 15.72 -26.54 23.65
C GLU A 7 14.62 -25.50 23.34
N ASP A 8 13.94 -25.64 22.20
CA ASP A 8 12.78 -24.83 21.86
C ASP A 8 11.64 -25.13 22.85
N GLY A 9 11.17 -24.10 23.54
CA GLY A 9 10.12 -24.22 24.56
C GLY A 9 8.81 -24.81 24.04
N PRO A 10 7.86 -25.17 24.93
CA PRO A 10 6.62 -25.81 24.53
C PRO A 10 5.84 -24.98 23.50
N PRO A 11 5.20 -25.61 22.50
CA PRO A 11 4.48 -24.90 21.46
C PRO A 11 3.38 -24.03 22.07
N SER A 12 3.33 -22.77 21.64
CA SER A 12 2.33 -21.79 22.10
C SER A 12 1.49 -21.28 20.94
N LEU A 13 0.24 -20.94 21.22
CA LEU A 13 -0.64 -20.30 20.24
C LEU A 13 -0.27 -18.81 20.13
N ARG A 14 0.28 -18.41 18.98
CA ARG A 14 0.51 -17.01 18.67
C ARG A 14 -0.77 -16.37 18.13
N VAL A 15 -1.34 -15.43 18.89
CA VAL A 15 -2.42 -14.55 18.42
C VAL A 15 -1.83 -13.18 18.13
N PRO A 16 -1.76 -12.72 16.87
CA PRO A 16 -1.26 -11.39 16.55
C PRO A 16 -2.16 -10.31 17.15
N GLU A 17 -1.56 -9.38 17.86
CA GLU A 17 -2.26 -8.20 18.35
C GLU A 17 -2.14 -7.03 17.38
N PRO A 18 -3.21 -6.24 17.19
CA PRO A 18 -3.12 -5.02 16.39
C PRO A 18 -2.23 -3.99 17.10
N PRO A 19 -1.51 -3.14 16.33
CA PRO A 19 -0.59 -2.15 16.91
C PRO A 19 -1.29 -1.09 17.76
N SER A 20 -2.62 -0.94 17.62
CA SER A 20 -3.37 0.08 18.35
C SER A 20 -4.78 -0.38 18.67
N ARG A 21 -5.26 -0.03 19.86
CA ARG A 21 -6.61 -0.29 20.38
C ARG A 21 -7.44 1.01 20.35
N PRO A 22 -8.79 0.94 20.49
CA PRO A 22 -9.60 2.14 20.67
C PRO A 22 -9.07 3.03 21.81
N GLY A 23 -8.92 4.33 21.55
CA GLY A 23 -8.37 5.30 22.51
C GLY A 23 -6.85 5.39 22.56
N GLN A 24 -6.12 4.52 21.86
CA GLN A 24 -4.67 4.62 21.68
C GLN A 24 -4.33 5.34 20.37
N ARG A 25 -3.17 5.99 20.31
CA ARG A 25 -2.65 6.58 19.06
C ARG A 25 -2.36 5.46 18.07
N VAL A 26 -2.83 5.62 16.83
CA VAL A 26 -2.59 4.64 15.76
C VAL A 26 -1.14 4.73 15.28
N ASP A 27 -0.46 3.59 15.21
CA ASP A 27 0.88 3.46 14.65
C ASP A 27 0.85 2.78 13.27
N TYR A 28 1.34 3.51 12.26
CA TYR A 28 1.45 3.06 10.87
C TYR A 28 2.88 2.71 10.46
N SER A 29 3.84 2.71 11.39
CA SER A 29 5.27 2.51 11.09
C SER A 29 5.59 1.15 10.46
N HIS A 30 4.68 0.17 10.56
CA HIS A 30 4.79 -1.12 9.91
C HIS A 30 4.52 -1.09 8.40
N LEU A 31 3.96 0.02 7.88
CA LEU A 31 3.71 0.24 6.47
C LEU A 31 4.93 0.92 5.86
N HIS A 32 5.64 0.20 4.99
CA HIS A 32 6.73 0.76 4.20
C HIS A 32 6.16 1.32 2.91
N PHE A 33 6.20 2.64 2.75
CA PHE A 33 5.71 3.32 1.55
C PHE A 33 6.88 3.75 0.68
N SER A 34 6.74 3.52 -0.62
CA SER A 34 7.62 4.12 -1.63
C SER A 34 7.24 5.58 -1.86
N ASP A 35 8.22 6.40 -2.22
CA ASP A 35 8.01 7.79 -2.61
C ASP A 35 7.19 7.87 -3.90
N ALA A 36 6.52 9.01 -4.10
CA ALA A 36 5.72 9.22 -5.31
C ALA A 36 6.60 9.16 -6.56
N GLY A 37 6.25 8.25 -7.48
CA GLY A 37 6.97 8.03 -8.72
C GLY A 37 8.25 7.18 -8.61
N GLU A 38 8.60 6.68 -7.41
CA GLU A 38 9.77 5.82 -7.20
C GLU A 38 9.60 4.46 -7.89
N VAL A 39 8.41 3.87 -7.76
CA VAL A 39 8.11 2.53 -8.29
C VAL A 39 8.01 2.57 -9.82
N ALA A 40 8.81 1.73 -10.47
CA ALA A 40 8.85 1.63 -11.93
C ALA A 40 7.50 1.16 -12.51
N ARG A 41 7.24 1.55 -13.76
CA ARG A 41 6.11 1.05 -14.54
C ARG A 41 6.60 0.02 -15.56
N PRO A 42 6.46 -1.28 -15.30
CA PRO A 42 6.86 -2.30 -16.26
C PRO A 42 5.94 -2.31 -17.48
N ALA A 43 6.34 -3.04 -18.52
CA ALA A 43 5.49 -3.31 -19.66
C ALA A 43 4.24 -4.10 -19.23
N VAL A 44 3.12 -3.90 -19.93
CA VAL A 44 1.83 -4.56 -19.62
C VAL A 44 1.88 -6.09 -19.77
N ASN A 45 2.87 -6.61 -20.50
CA ASN A 45 3.13 -8.03 -20.72
C ASN A 45 4.41 -8.50 -20.00
N ALA A 46 4.89 -7.77 -19.00
CA ALA A 46 6.04 -8.16 -18.21
C ALA A 46 5.79 -9.50 -17.49
N ASP A 47 6.82 -10.33 -17.44
CA ASP A 47 6.76 -11.60 -16.73
C ASP A 47 6.66 -11.39 -15.21
N ALA A 48 5.81 -12.17 -14.54
CA ALA A 48 5.56 -12.06 -13.11
C ALA A 48 6.84 -12.19 -12.26
N SER A 49 7.78 -13.05 -12.67
CA SER A 49 9.05 -13.24 -11.95
C SER A 49 9.95 -12.00 -12.00
N ARG A 50 9.73 -11.11 -12.98
CA ARG A 50 10.52 -9.87 -13.16
C ARG A 50 9.95 -8.65 -12.46
N ILE A 51 8.78 -8.77 -11.82
CA ILE A 51 8.08 -7.65 -11.16
C ILE A 51 7.81 -7.92 -9.68
N THR A 52 8.56 -8.84 -9.07
CA THR A 52 8.41 -9.20 -7.65
C THR A 52 8.73 -8.03 -6.72
N ASP A 53 9.60 -7.11 -7.15
CA ASP A 53 9.87 -5.85 -6.46
C ASP A 53 8.60 -5.02 -6.24
N LEU A 54 7.63 -5.06 -7.16
CA LEU A 54 6.35 -4.35 -7.02
C LEU A 54 5.49 -4.85 -5.85
N THR A 55 5.71 -6.07 -5.35
CA THR A 55 4.90 -6.62 -4.25
C THR A 55 5.23 -6.00 -2.90
N ASN A 56 6.41 -5.39 -2.78
CA ASN A 56 6.90 -4.80 -1.54
C ASN A 56 6.89 -3.26 -1.57
N GLY A 57 6.52 -2.67 -2.71
CA GLY A 57 6.46 -1.22 -2.91
C GLY A 57 5.03 -0.70 -3.03
N LEU A 58 4.89 0.63 -3.06
CA LEU A 58 3.60 1.30 -3.30
C LEU A 58 3.66 2.10 -4.59
N VAL A 59 2.83 1.74 -5.57
CA VAL A 59 2.62 2.59 -6.75
C VAL A 59 1.86 3.84 -6.32
N ARG A 60 2.60 4.94 -6.17
CA ARG A 60 2.09 6.26 -5.77
C ARG A 60 2.42 7.28 -6.85
N VAL A 61 1.41 8.04 -7.30
CA VAL A 61 1.57 9.07 -8.35
C VAL A 61 1.63 10.48 -7.76
N LEU A 62 0.76 10.80 -6.80
CA LEU A 62 0.72 12.13 -6.18
C LEU A 62 1.68 12.18 -4.98
N ASP A 63 2.59 13.15 -4.96
CA ASP A 63 3.43 13.44 -3.79
C ASP A 63 2.64 14.19 -2.69
N ASP A 64 3.32 14.57 -1.61
CA ASP A 64 2.69 15.25 -0.47
C ASP A 64 2.21 16.67 -0.81
N ASP A 65 2.78 17.29 -1.85
CA ASP A 65 2.35 18.59 -2.39
C ASP A 65 1.23 18.44 -3.45
N GLY A 66 0.80 17.20 -3.74
CA GLY A 66 -0.22 16.90 -4.74
C GLY A 66 0.27 16.97 -6.19
N SER A 67 1.59 17.00 -6.42
CA SER A 67 2.17 16.97 -7.76
C SER A 67 2.31 15.53 -8.27
N ALA A 68 2.00 15.32 -9.55
CA ALA A 68 2.10 14.01 -10.18
C ALA A 68 3.55 13.67 -10.57
N ARG A 69 4.03 12.49 -10.16
CA ARG A 69 5.40 11.99 -10.35
C ARG A 69 5.45 10.63 -11.06
N GLY A 70 6.61 10.33 -11.65
CA GLY A 70 6.97 9.01 -12.19
C GLY A 70 6.25 8.58 -13.46
N LEU A 71 6.60 7.39 -13.95
CA LEU A 71 6.10 6.79 -15.21
C LEU A 71 4.63 6.34 -15.12
N TRP A 72 4.09 6.25 -13.91
CA TRP A 72 2.69 5.94 -13.64
C TRP A 72 1.76 7.14 -13.80
N ASN A 73 2.27 8.37 -13.95
CA ASN A 73 1.45 9.52 -14.31
C ASN A 73 0.92 9.35 -15.76
N PRO A 74 -0.39 9.16 -15.97
CA PRO A 74 -0.96 8.92 -17.30
C PRO A 74 -1.21 10.23 -18.08
N GLY A 75 -0.94 11.40 -17.48
CA GLY A 75 -1.16 12.70 -18.14
C GLY A 75 -2.63 13.03 -18.37
N LEU A 76 -3.50 12.78 -17.38
CA LEU A 76 -4.93 13.08 -17.51
C LEU A 76 -5.19 14.57 -17.73
N SER A 77 -6.21 14.87 -18.55
CA SER A 77 -6.74 16.23 -18.65
C SER A 77 -7.40 16.67 -17.34
N ALA A 78 -7.45 17.98 -17.10
CA ALA A 78 -8.13 18.54 -15.95
C ALA A 78 -9.62 18.12 -15.89
N ASP A 79 -10.28 18.00 -17.04
CA ASP A 79 -11.68 17.57 -17.11
C ASP A 79 -11.87 16.11 -16.69
N ALA A 80 -10.97 15.21 -17.11
CA ALA A 80 -10.98 13.82 -16.66
C ALA A 80 -10.77 13.70 -15.15
N MET A 81 -9.84 14.48 -14.58
CA MET A 81 -9.61 14.51 -13.13
C MET A 81 -10.82 15.04 -12.36
N ARG A 82 -11.45 16.14 -12.81
CA ARG A 82 -12.67 16.70 -12.20
C ARG A 82 -13.85 15.73 -12.27
N ALA A 83 -14.01 15.01 -13.38
CA ALA A 83 -15.05 13.99 -13.52
C ALA A 83 -14.86 12.85 -12.51
N GLY A 84 -13.61 12.40 -12.31
CA GLY A 84 -13.25 11.40 -11.29
C GLY A 84 -13.56 11.87 -9.87
N LEU A 85 -13.15 13.08 -9.51
CA LEU A 85 -13.48 13.69 -8.21
C LEU A 85 -15.00 13.84 -8.03
N ALA A 86 -15.69 14.25 -9.11
CA ALA A 86 -17.12 14.16 -9.37
C ALA A 86 -17.77 12.87 -8.82
N GLN A 87 -17.13 11.74 -9.11
CA GLN A 87 -17.59 10.40 -8.77
C GLN A 87 -17.25 10.01 -7.33
N CYS A 88 -16.05 10.30 -6.85
CA CYS A 88 -15.64 9.99 -5.48
C CYS A 88 -16.42 10.77 -4.43
N SER A 89 -16.78 12.03 -4.72
CA SER A 89 -17.52 12.91 -3.81
C SER A 89 -19.03 12.63 -3.74
N ARG A 90 -19.56 11.77 -4.62
CA ARG A 90 -20.96 11.36 -4.55
C ARG A 90 -21.17 10.47 -3.33
N ARG A 91 -22.06 10.91 -2.44
CA ARG A 91 -22.55 10.09 -1.34
C ARG A 91 -23.22 8.83 -1.90
N ALA A 92 -22.84 7.66 -1.40
CA ALA A 92 -23.50 6.42 -1.77
C ALA A 92 -25.02 6.53 -1.49
N PRO A 93 -25.89 6.06 -2.40
CA PRO A 93 -27.31 6.04 -2.14
C PRO A 93 -27.58 5.15 -0.92
N THR A 94 -28.11 5.74 0.14
CA THR A 94 -28.60 4.97 1.29
C THR A 94 -29.92 4.33 0.89
N THR A 95 -29.87 3.10 0.40
CA THR A 95 -31.08 2.26 0.32
C THR A 95 -31.53 1.97 1.75
N ARG A 96 -32.62 2.60 2.19
CA ARG A 96 -33.33 2.16 3.39
C ARG A 96 -34.03 0.85 3.04
N ALA A 97 -33.76 -0.18 3.85
CA ALA A 97 -34.60 -1.36 3.94
C ALA A 97 -35.99 -0.98 4.48
#